data_AF-A0A1I4Q2F4-F1
#
_entry.id   AF-A0A1I4Q2F4-F1
#
_cell.length_a   1.000
_cell.length_b   1.000
_cell.length_c   1.000
_cell.angle_alpha   90.00
_cell.angle_beta   90.00
_cell.angle_gamma   90.00
#
_symmetry.space_group_name_H-M   'P 1'
#
loop_
_entity.id
_entity.type
_entity.pdbx_description
1 polymer ?
#
loop_
_entity_poly.entity_id
_entity_poly.type
_entity_poly.pdbx_seq_one_letter_code
_entity_poly.pdbx_strand_id
1 'polypeptide(L)' 'MLDMHAADQILIYPALAKGGSFTTRHISLHARTAMWLIEQFLPVTFTIAEPAGQIHVIVILLRKLP' A
#
# COMPACT_ATOMS: atom_id res chain seq x y z
N MET A 1 12.80 0.99 -3.92
CA MET A 1 12.84 1.30 -2.47
C MET A 1 12.59 2.78 -2.29
N LEU A 2 11.60 3.15 -1.50
CA LEU A 2 11.17 4.52 -1.27
C LEU A 2 11.57 4.99 0.12
N ASP A 3 11.78 6.30 0.27
CA ASP A 3 11.79 6.93 1.59
C ASP A 3 10.38 7.01 2.18
N MET A 4 10.28 7.43 3.45
CA MET A 4 9.00 7.46 4.16
C MET A 4 7.99 8.45 3.56
N HIS A 5 8.44 9.61 3.06
CA HIS A 5 7.54 10.63 2.51
C HIS A 5 7.01 10.20 1.13
N ALA A 6 7.88 9.63 0.30
CA ALA A 6 7.46 9.02 -0.96
C ALA A 6 6.51 7.84 -0.70
N ALA A 7 6.82 6.96 0.26
CA ALA A 7 5.95 5.84 0.62
C ALA A 7 4.54 6.29 1.05
N ASP A 8 4.42 7.41 1.79
CA ASP A 8 3.14 7.98 2.16
C ASP A 8 2.35 8.49 0.94
N GLN A 9 3.02 9.15 0.00
CA GLN A 9 2.37 9.82 -1.14
C GLN A 9 2.01 8.87 -2.28
N ILE A 10 2.79 7.81 -2.52
CA ILE A 10 2.57 7.00 -3.73
C ILE A 10 1.42 6.00 -3.62
N LEU A 11 0.87 5.74 -2.43
CA LEU A 11 -0.10 4.66 -2.17
C LEU A 11 -1.31 4.66 -3.11
N ILE A 12 -1.74 5.86 -3.54
CA ILE A 12 -2.91 6.02 -4.41
C ILE A 12 -2.67 5.51 -5.84
N TYR A 13 -1.44 5.58 -6.36
CA TYR A 13 -1.16 5.19 -7.74
C TYR A 13 -1.32 3.68 -7.99
N PRO A 14 -0.68 2.76 -7.21
CA PRO A 14 -0.93 1.33 -7.38
C PRO A 14 -2.37 0.93 -7.01
N ALA A 15 -3.04 1.67 -6.11
CA ALA A 15 -4.45 1.46 -5.82
C ALA A 15 -5.36 1.77 -7.03
N LEU A 16 -5.15 2.91 -7.70
CA LEU A 16 -5.88 3.26 -8.93
C LEU A 16 -5.54 2.33 -10.10
N ALA A 17 -4.29 1.87 -10.18
CA ALA A 17 -3.86 0.86 -11.14
C ALA A 17 -4.42 -0.55 -10.84
N LYS A 18 -5.14 -0.72 -9.71
CA LYS A 18 -5.72 -1.99 -9.24
C LYS A 18 -4.67 -3.06 -8.97
N GLY A 19 -3.48 -2.65 -8.58
CA GLY A 19 -2.37 -3.55 -8.28
C GLY A 19 -1.02 -2.84 -8.31
N GLY A 20 -0.06 -3.42 -7.60
CA GLY A 20 1.33 -2.97 -7.59
C GLY A 20 2.01 -3.25 -6.27
N SER A 21 3.30 -2.99 -6.20
CA SER A 21 4.06 -3.15 -4.97
C SER A 21 5.25 -2.21 -4.92
N PHE A 22 5.68 -1.86 -3.71
CA PHE A 22 6.92 -1.13 -3.49
C PHE A 22 7.56 -1.56 -2.17
N THR A 23 8.80 -1.14 -1.97
CA THR A 23 9.55 -1.40 -0.75
C THR A 23 9.91 -0.11 -0.03
N THR A 24 9.89 -0.12 1.30
CA THR A 24 10.30 1.00 2.18
C THR A 24 11.01 0.46 3.42
N ARG A 25 11.69 1.34 4.16
CA ARG A 25 12.25 1.00 5.50
C ARG A 25 11.25 1.19 6.63
N HIS A 26 10.28 2.10 6.42
CA HIS A 26 9.36 2.51 7.46
C HIS A 26 7.99 2.78 6.84
N ILE A 27 6.94 2.37 7.56
CA ILE A 27 5.56 2.77 7.30
C ILE A 27 5.18 3.77 8.40
N SER A 28 4.93 5.01 8.01
CA SER A 28 4.52 6.07 8.92
C SER A 28 3.05 5.89 9.36
N LEU A 29 2.62 6.66 10.37
CA LEU A 29 1.19 6.74 10.70
C LEU A 29 0.37 7.33 9.54
N HIS A 30 0.93 8.28 8.77
CA HIS A 30 0.27 8.85 7.60
C HIS A 30 0.05 7.79 6.51
N ALA A 31 1.03 6.92 6.23
CA ALA A 31 0.86 5.79 5.33
C ALA A 31 -0.26 4.85 5.81
N ARG A 32 -0.32 4.52 7.11
CA ARG A 32 -1.38 3.66 7.65
C ARG A 32 -2.76 4.28 7.50
N THR A 33 -2.91 5.56 7.84
CA THR A 33 -4.17 6.29 7.65
C THR A 33 -4.54 6.38 6.17
N ALA A 34 -3.59 6.62 5.29
CA ALA A 34 -3.82 6.68 3.85
C ALA A 34 -4.25 5.32 3.27
N MET A 35 -3.60 4.22 3.67
CA MET A 35 -4.02 2.86 3.31
C MET A 35 -5.46 2.60 3.74
N TRP A 36 -5.77 2.83 5.02
CA TRP A 36 -7.13 2.67 5.56
C TRP A 36 -8.16 3.51 4.80
N LEU A 37 -7.83 4.77 4.51
CA LEU A 37 -8.71 5.68 3.77
C LEU A 37 -8.95 5.18 2.34
N ILE A 38 -7.90 4.77 1.63
CA ILE A 38 -8.00 4.26 0.26
C ILE A 38 -8.91 3.02 0.19
N GLU A 39 -8.81 2.10 1.16
CA GLU A 39 -9.67 0.91 1.25
C GLU A 39 -11.16 1.25 1.44
N GLN A 40 -11.50 2.45 1.95
CA GLN A 40 -12.90 2.89 2.06
C GLN A 40 -13.51 3.27 0.70
N PHE A 41 -12.68 3.67 -0.27
CA PHE A 41 -13.16 4.22 -1.55
C PHE A 41 -12.86 3.33 -2.76
N LEU A 42 -11.79 2.52 -2.71
CA LEU A 42 -11.36 1.67 -3.82
C LEU A 42 -11.47 0.19 -3.42
N PRO A 43 -11.85 -0.70 -4.35
CA PRO A 43 -11.95 -2.13 -4.09
C PRO A 43 -10.56 -2.78 -4.08
N VAL A 44 -9.66 -2.29 -3.25
CA VAL A 44 -8.30 -2.81 -3.07
C VAL A 44 -8.03 -3.07 -1.60
N THR A 45 -6.99 -3.84 -1.30
CA THR A 45 -6.44 -3.96 0.05
C THR A 45 -4.92 -3.91 0.03
N PHE A 46 -4.31 -3.50 1.14
CA PHE A 46 -2.85 -3.45 1.31
C PHE A 46 -2.36 -4.63 2.15
N THR A 47 -1.42 -5.39 1.59
CA THR A 47 -0.65 -6.42 2.32
C THR A 47 0.73 -5.90 2.62
N ILE A 48 1.17 -6.05 3.87
CA ILE A 48 2.50 -5.64 4.33
C ILE A 48 3.28 -6.89 4.73
N ALA A 49 4.43 -7.11 4.11
CA ALA A 49 5.37 -8.17 4.45
C ALA A 49 6.70 -7.54 4.88
N GLU A 50 7.38 -8.12 5.87
CA GLU A 50 8.64 -7.58 6.40
C GLU A 50 9.81 -8.59 6.29
N PRO A 51 10.19 -9.04 5.07
CA PRO A 51 11.34 -9.92 4.91
C PRO A 51 12.64 -9.19 5.27
N ALA A 52 13.42 -9.78 6.17
CA ALA A 52 14.81 -9.39 6.46
C ALA A 52 15.02 -7.87 6.72
N GLY A 53 14.08 -7.22 7.43
CA GLY A 53 14.19 -5.81 7.80
C GLY A 53 13.81 -4.81 6.71
N GLN A 54 13.23 -5.27 5.60
CA GLN A 54 12.66 -4.42 4.56
C GLN A 54 11.14 -4.62 4.51
N ILE A 55 10.40 -3.51 4.45
CA ILE A 55 8.95 -3.56 4.37
C ILE A 55 8.53 -3.57 2.90
N HIS A 56 7.85 -4.63 2.48
CA HIS A 56 7.20 -4.80 1.19
C HIS A 56 5.71 -4.49 1.34
N VAL A 57 5.25 -3.47 0.61
CA VAL A 57 3.83 -3.11 0.52
C VAL A 57 3.30 -3.61 -0.82
N ILE A 58 2.23 -4.39 -0.78
CA ILE A 58 1.58 -4.98 -1.95
C ILE A 58 0.13 -4.51 -1.96
N VAL A 59 -0.33 -4.01 -3.11
CA VAL A 59 -1.73 -3.59 -3.32
C VAL A 59 -2.42 -4.66 -4.17
N ILE A 60 -3.56 -5.14 -3.67
CA ILE A 60 -4.30 -6.25 -4.28
C ILE A 60 -5.71 -5.77 -4.58
N LEU A 61 -6.18 -5.98 -5.81
CA LEU A 61 -7.58 -5.76 -6.16
C LEU A 61 -8.47 -6.81 -5.48
N LEU A 62 -9.47 -6.35 -4.74
CA LEU A 62 -10.53 -7.19 -4.21
C LEU A 62 -11.42 -7.64 -5.37
N ARG A 63 -11.41 -8.94 -5.67
CA ARG A 63 -12.39 -9.53 -6.58
C ARG A 63 -13.71 -9.66 -5.82
N LYS A 64 -14.81 -9.18 -6.40
CA LYS A 64 -16.14 -9.62 -5.96
C LYS A 64 -16.22 -11.12 -6.26
N LEU A 65 -16.51 -11.92 -5.23
CA LEU A 65 -16.96 -13.30 -5.45
C LEU A 65 -18.23 -13.25 -6.32
N PRO A 66 -18.38 -14.15 -7.32
CA PRO A 66 -19.56 -14.20 -8.17
C PRO A 66 -20.83 -14.47 -7.37
#